data_AF-A0A329S9G6-F1
#
_entry.id   AF-A0A329S9G6-F1
#
_cell.length_a   1.000
_cell.length_b   1.000
_cell.length_c   1.000
_cell.angle_alpha   90.00
_cell.angle_beta   90.00
_cell.angle_gamma   90.00
#
_symmetry.space_group_name_H-M   'P 1'
#
loop_
_entity.id
_entity.type
_entity.pdbx_description
1 polymer ?
#
loop_
_entity_poly.entity_id
_entity_poly.type
_entity_poly.pdbx_seq_one_letter_code
_entity_poly.pdbx_strand_id
1 'polypeptide(L)'
;MRVSEDAAPGDVLATPVDPLTFEDGGWFAHLVRIYLTYEDEDRHAHWDSTHAFPISIAKRRQSRYLSGFYTNRKQRRSRAGPRWKVFLQ
;
A
#
# COMPACT_ATOMS: atom_id res chain seq x y z
N MET A 1 -3.32 26.43 14.85
CA MET A 1 -3.50 26.39 13.40
C MET A 1 -4.96 26.72 13.10
N ARG A 2 -5.26 27.96 12.71
CA ARG A 2 -6.59 28.35 12.22
C ARG A 2 -6.54 28.19 10.70
N VAL A 3 -7.32 27.24 10.17
CA VAL A 3 -7.52 27.12 8.73
C VAL A 3 -8.58 28.16 8.37
N SER A 4 -8.24 29.13 7.52
CA SER A 4 -9.21 30.10 7.02
C SER A 4 -10.25 29.39 6.15
N GLU A 5 -11.54 29.56 6.45
CA GLU A 5 -12.66 28.87 5.77
C GLU A 5 -12.87 29.27 4.30
N ASP A 6 -12.19 30.32 3.82
CA ASP A 6 -12.36 30.87 2.46
C ASP A 6 -11.30 30.42 1.43
N ALA A 7 -10.39 29.50 1.79
CA ALA A 7 -9.35 29.03 0.88
C ALA A 7 -9.89 28.03 -0.16
N ALA A 8 -9.50 28.17 -1.44
CA ALA A 8 -9.86 27.18 -2.44
C ALA A 8 -9.23 25.82 -2.07
N PRO A 9 -9.85 24.67 -2.40
CA PRO A 9 -9.35 23.36 -1.97
C PRO A 9 -7.89 23.07 -2.31
N GLY A 10 -7.37 23.69 -3.38
CA GLY A 10 -5.97 23.58 -3.80
C GLY A 10 -4.99 24.47 -3.04
N ASP A 11 -5.44 25.55 -2.41
CA ASP A 11 -4.57 26.51 -1.72
C ASP A 11 -3.97 25.91 -0.43
N VAL A 12 -4.67 24.95 0.17
CA VAL A 12 -4.17 24.15 1.30
C VAL A 12 -2.93 23.34 0.92
N LEU A 13 -2.84 22.89 -0.35
CA LEU A 13 -1.68 22.14 -0.86
C LEU A 13 -0.51 23.05 -1.26
N ALA A 14 -0.80 24.33 -1.53
CA ALA A 14 0.21 25.34 -1.88
C ALA A 14 0.89 25.96 -0.65
N THR A 15 0.40 25.66 0.56
CA THR A 15 1.03 26.11 1.80
C THR A 15 2.32 25.32 2.00
N PRO A 16 3.51 25.96 1.98
CA PRO A 16 4.74 25.27 2.29
C PRO A 16 4.69 24.86 3.77
N VAL A 17 4.55 23.55 3.99
CA VAL A 17 4.65 22.93 5.31
C VAL A 17 6.08 22.43 5.41
N ASP A 18 6.77 22.78 6.49
CA ASP A 18 8.06 22.15 6.80
C ASP A 18 7.84 20.64 6.83
N PRO A 19 8.54 19.87 5.98
CA PRO A 19 8.33 18.44 5.92
C PRO A 19 8.60 17.87 7.31
N LEU A 20 7.64 17.13 7.85
CA LEU A 20 7.83 16.42 9.10
C LEU A 20 8.86 15.30 8.85
N THR A 21 10.13 15.60 9.10
CA THR A 21 11.22 14.64 8.96
C THR A 21 11.50 14.00 10.32
N PHE A 22 11.68 12.69 10.31
CA PHE A 22 12.16 11.95 11.47
C PHE A 22 13.67 11.73 11.29
N GLU A 23 14.46 12.02 12.32
CA GLU A 23 15.88 11.66 12.34
C GLU A 23 16.02 10.13 12.29
N ASP A 24 16.71 9.60 11.28
CA ASP A 24 16.83 8.17 11.03
C ASP A 24 17.92 7.49 11.87
N GLY A 25 18.07 7.88 13.14
CA GLY A 25 19.09 7.34 14.04
C GLY A 25 18.73 5.97 14.65
N GLY A 26 19.74 5.10 14.78
CA GLY A 26 19.68 3.91 15.63
C GLY A 26 18.59 2.90 15.27
N TRP A 27 17.74 2.54 16.24
CA TRP A 27 16.67 1.54 16.07
C TRP A 27 15.60 2.00 15.06
N PHE A 28 15.40 3.31 14.89
CA PHE A 28 14.41 3.84 13.96
C PHE A 28 14.84 3.65 12.50
N ALA A 29 16.12 3.88 12.15
CA ALA A 29 16.65 3.51 10.83
C ALA A 29 16.45 2.03 10.51
N HIS A 30 16.68 1.17 11.50
CA HIS A 30 16.50 -0.27 11.32
C HIS A 30 15.04 -0.63 11.03
N LEU A 31 14.09 -0.05 11.79
CA LEU A 31 12.66 -0.23 11.52
C LEU A 31 12.23 0.33 10.18
N VAL A 32 12.69 1.53 9.81
CA VAL A 32 12.41 2.12 8.48
C VAL A 32 12.86 1.17 7.38
N ARG A 33 14.06 0.59 7.48
CA ARG A 33 14.55 -0.38 6.48
C ARG A 33 13.68 -1.63 6.37
N ILE A 34 13.28 -2.20 7.50
CA ILE A 34 12.41 -3.38 7.53
C ILE A 34 11.04 -3.03 6.94
N TYR A 35 10.46 -1.90 7.35
CA TYR A 35 9.18 -1.42 6.84
C TYR A 35 9.22 -1.20 5.33
N LEU A 36 10.24 -0.54 4.79
CA LEU A 36 10.38 -0.31 3.35
C LEU A 36 10.52 -1.62 2.57
N THR A 37 11.19 -2.61 3.14
CA THR A 37 11.29 -3.95 2.53
C THR A 37 9.93 -4.64 2.51
N TYR A 38 9.20 -4.63 3.63
CA TYR A 38 7.84 -5.15 3.72
C TYR A 38 6.90 -4.45 2.74
N GLU A 39 6.96 -3.11 2.69
CA GLU A 39 6.14 -2.29 1.82
C GLU A 39 6.39 -2.66 0.36
N ASP A 40 7.64 -2.79 -0.08
CA ASP A 40 7.96 -3.11 -1.47
C ASP A 40 7.50 -4.53 -1.86
N GLU A 41 7.70 -5.52 -0.97
CA GLU A 41 7.29 -6.90 -1.20
C GLU A 41 5.75 -7.08 -1.24
N ASP A 42 5.03 -6.35 -0.38
CA ASP A 42 3.58 -6.48 -0.21
C ASP A 42 2.78 -5.30 -0.82
N ARG A 43 3.42 -4.39 -1.57
CA ARG A 43 2.77 -3.23 -2.23
C ARG A 43 1.61 -3.66 -3.10
N HIS A 44 1.84 -4.69 -3.92
CA HIS A 44 0.81 -5.25 -4.79
C HIS A 44 -0.35 -5.89 -4.01
N ALA A 45 -0.08 -6.51 -2.87
CA ALA A 45 -1.12 -7.11 -2.05
C ALA A 45 -2.01 -6.05 -1.38
N HIS A 46 -1.41 -4.94 -0.92
CA HIS A 46 -2.12 -3.78 -0.39
C HIS A 46 -3.02 -3.15 -1.45
N TRP A 47 -2.48 -2.90 -2.65
CA TRP A 47 -3.28 -2.38 -3.75
C TRP A 47 -4.42 -3.35 -4.13
N ASP A 48 -4.13 -4.65 -4.21
CA ASP A 48 -5.13 -5.70 -4.48
C ASP A 48 -6.20 -5.82 -3.36
N SER A 49 -5.95 -5.29 -2.16
CA SER A 49 -6.92 -5.31 -1.06
C SER A 49 -7.97 -4.21 -1.16
N THR A 50 -7.60 -3.06 -1.73
CA THR A 50 -8.44 -1.86 -1.86
C THR A 50 -9.01 -1.70 -3.26
N HIS A 51 -8.33 -2.24 -4.28
CA HIS A 51 -8.71 -2.10 -5.69
C HIS A 51 -8.90 -3.47 -6.31
N ALA A 52 -10.10 -3.76 -6.81
CA ALA A 52 -10.39 -5.03 -7.50
C ALA A 52 -10.91 -4.81 -8.92
N PHE A 53 -10.22 -5.41 -9.89
CA PHE A 53 -10.75 -5.54 -11.24
C PHE A 53 -11.55 -6.85 -11.35
N PRO A 54 -12.85 -6.82 -11.66
CA PRO A 54 -13.66 -8.02 -11.75
C PRO A 54 -13.28 -8.86 -12.98
N ILE A 55 -12.68 -10.03 -12.74
CA ILE A 55 -12.38 -11.02 -13.79
C ILE A 55 -13.46 -12.11 -13.73
N SER A 56 -14.39 -12.10 -14.70
CA SER A 56 -15.48 -13.07 -14.76
C SER A 56 -14.97 -14.50 -14.95
N ILE A 57 -15.78 -15.47 -14.51
CA ILE A 57 -15.48 -16.91 -14.68
C ILE A 57 -15.31 -17.27 -16.16
N ALA A 58 -16.13 -16.68 -17.05
CA ALA A 58 -16.02 -16.89 -18.48
C ALA A 58 -14.64 -16.47 -19.03
N LYS A 59 -14.16 -15.27 -18.66
CA LYS A 59 -12.84 -14.77 -19.06
C LYS A 59 -11.70 -15.65 -18.52
N ARG A 60 -11.83 -16.15 -17.30
CA ARG A 60 -10.87 -17.09 -16.71
C ARG A 60 -10.82 -18.44 -17.42
N ARG A 61 -11.96 -18.95 -17.89
CA ARG A 61 -12.03 -20.20 -18.67
C ARG A 61 -11.39 -20.06 -20.06
N GLN A 62 -11.47 -18.87 -20.65
CA GLN A 62 -10.91 -18.56 -21.96
C GLN A 62 -9.40 -18.26 -21.94
N SER A 63 -8.82 -17.96 -20.78
CA SER A 63 -7.40 -17.60 -20.67
C SER A 63 -6.75 -18.21 -19.43
N ARG A 64 -5.78 -19.10 -19.66
CA ARG A 64 -4.95 -19.68 -18.58
C ARG A 64 -4.21 -18.59 -17.79
N TYR A 65 -3.77 -17.54 -18.46
CA TYR A 65 -3.13 -16.38 -17.82
C TYR A 65 -4.08 -15.71 -16.82
N LEU A 66 -5.32 -15.40 -17.23
CA LEU A 66 -6.29 -14.73 -16.34
C LEU A 66 -6.69 -15.63 -15.17
N SER A 67 -6.80 -16.95 -15.38
CA SER A 67 -7.05 -17.90 -14.31
C SER A 67 -5.91 -17.95 -13.28
N GLY A 68 -4.66 -17.99 -13.77
CA GLY A 68 -3.46 -17.93 -12.93
C GLY A 68 -3.34 -16.60 -12.18
N PHE A 69 -3.58 -15.49 -12.88
CA PHE A 69 -3.56 -14.14 -12.29
C PHE A 69 -4.58 -14.00 -11.16
N TYR A 70 -5.83 -14.42 -11.38
CA TYR A 70 -6.88 -14.41 -10.36
C TYR A 70 -6.49 -15.21 -9.11
N THR A 71 -5.90 -16.39 -9.32
CA THR A 71 -5.45 -17.27 -8.23
C THR A 71 -4.29 -16.65 -7.46
N ASN A 72 -3.26 -16.16 -8.17
CA ASN A 72 -2.11 -15.48 -7.57
C ASN A 72 -2.52 -14.26 -6.76
N ARG A 73 -3.48 -13.47 -7.27
CA ARG A 73 -4.03 -12.33 -6.54
C ARG A 73 -4.66 -12.72 -5.21
N LYS A 74 -5.47 -13.78 -5.19
CA LYS A 74 -6.06 -14.31 -3.95
C LYS A 74 -4.98 -14.75 -2.95
N GLN A 75 -3.92 -15.40 -3.44
CA GLN A 75 -2.80 -15.86 -2.62
C GLN A 75 -1.95 -14.71 -2.05
N ARG A 76 -1.68 -13.65 -2.84
CA ARG A 76 -0.97 -12.45 -2.34
C ARG A 76 -1.72 -11.82 -1.17
N ARG A 77 -3.03 -11.59 -1.32
CA ARG A 77 -3.87 -11.02 -0.24
C ARG A 77 -3.83 -11.87 1.04
N SER A 78 -3.86 -13.20 0.92
CA SER A 78 -3.80 -14.07 2.10
C SER A 78 -2.43 -14.10 2.77
N ARG A 79 -1.34 -13.86 2.04
CA ARG A 79 0.03 -13.88 2.56
C ARG A 79 0.45 -12.58 3.24
N ALA A 80 -0.08 -11.44 2.81
CA ALA A 80 0.27 -10.13 3.36
C ALA A 80 -0.05 -9.99 4.87
N GLY A 81 -1.18 -10.57 5.33
CA GLY A 81 -1.59 -10.51 6.74
C GLY A 81 -0.63 -11.21 7.70
N PRO A 82 -0.25 -12.49 7.46
CA PRO A 82 0.78 -13.15 8.23
C PRO A 82 2.13 -12.40 8.23
N ARG A 83 2.57 -11.87 7.08
CA ARG A 83 3.82 -11.09 6.99
C ARG A 83 3.75 -9.80 7.83
N TRP A 84 2.62 -9.11 7.80
CA TRP A 84 2.38 -7.94 8.66
C TRP A 84 2.52 -8.25 10.15
N LYS A 85 1.99 -9.40 10.60
CA LYS A 85 2.13 -9.81 12.00
C LYS A 85 3.57 -10.10 12.40
N VAL A 86 4.36 -10.71 11.50
CA VAL A 86 5.79 -10.95 11.73
C VAL A 86 6.56 -9.63 11.80
N PHE A 87 6.18 -8.64 11.00
CA PHE A 87 6.77 -7.29 11.09
C PHE A 87 6.52 -6.60 12.43
N LEU A 88 5.33 -6.78 13.02
CA LEU A 88 4.94 -6.15 14.28
C LEU A 88 5.45 -6.85 15.55
N GLN A 89 6.00 -8.07 15.43
CA GLN A 89 6.56 -8.83 16.55
C GLN A 89 8.04 -8.52 16.74
#